data_AF-A0A926PI22-F1
#
_entry.id   AF-A0A926PI22-F1
#
_cell.length_a   1.000
_cell.length_b   1.000
_cell.length_c   1.000
_cell.angle_alpha   90.00
_cell.angle_beta   90.00
_cell.angle_gamma   90.00
#
_symmetry.space_group_name_H-M   'P 1'
#
loop_
_entity.id
_entity.type
_entity.pdbx_description
1 polymer ?
#
loop_
_entity_poly.entity_id
_entity_poly.type
_entity_poly.pdbx_seq_one_letter_code
_entity_poly.pdbx_strand_id
1 'polypeptide(L)'
;MRHNPFPSPYRYDNEHRLRIIAEPTTFEYLVDRAFNQIRQYARSNTAVTIRLLEAIALIATYAETSTQRGVLRRHAEMIQRGSQNGLSEKCDLHDVEQRYQEAITALDPEEANLDFRQL
;
A
#
# COMPACT_ATOMS: atom_id res chain seq x y z
N MET A 1 -13.85 12.52 -11.10
CA MET A 1 -13.00 12.74 -9.89
C MET A 1 -11.93 13.76 -10.23
N ARG A 2 -11.55 14.65 -9.30
CA ARG A 2 -10.44 15.61 -9.51
C ARG A 2 -9.12 14.91 -9.19
N HIS A 3 -8.25 14.74 -10.18
CA HIS A 3 -6.85 14.36 -9.97
C HIS A 3 -6.14 15.53 -9.29
N ASN A 4 -5.78 15.38 -8.01
CA ASN A 4 -4.98 16.38 -7.30
C ASN A 4 -3.49 16.01 -7.47
N PRO A 5 -2.75 16.68 -8.37
CA PRO A 5 -1.35 16.34 -8.57
C PRO A 5 -0.56 16.59 -7.28
N PHE A 6 0.46 15.77 -7.05
CA PHE A 6 1.41 16.02 -5.95
C PHE A 6 1.97 17.44 -6.07
N PRO A 7 2.15 18.14 -4.94
CA PRO A 7 2.57 19.53 -4.96
C PRO A 7 3.95 19.65 -5.63
N SER A 8 4.11 20.68 -6.44
CA SER A 8 5.42 21.03 -7.02
C SER A 8 6.46 21.18 -5.91
N PRO A 9 7.72 20.73 -6.14
CA PRO A 9 8.82 21.01 -5.23
C PRO A 9 9.08 22.52 -5.08
N TYR A 10 8.70 23.33 -6.07
CA TYR A 10 8.91 24.77 -6.07
C TYR A 10 7.83 25.51 -5.26
N ARG A 11 8.24 26.25 -4.23
CA ARG A 11 7.36 27.12 -3.43
C ARG A 11 7.71 28.57 -3.65
N TYR A 12 6.69 29.36 -3.99
CA TYR A 12 6.81 30.77 -4.33
C TYR A 12 6.23 31.64 -3.20
N ASP A 13 6.73 32.87 -3.07
CA ASP A 13 6.11 33.88 -2.21
C ASP A 13 4.89 34.54 -2.89
N ASN A 14 4.26 35.50 -2.19
CA ASN A 14 3.11 36.25 -2.70
C ASN A 14 3.44 37.08 -3.95
N GLU A 15 4.72 37.36 -4.20
CA GLU A 15 5.21 38.07 -5.39
C GLU A 15 5.66 37.09 -6.51
N HIS A 16 5.30 35.81 -6.40
CA HIS A 16 5.64 34.75 -7.36
C HIS A 16 7.16 34.53 -7.55
N ARG A 17 7.98 34.83 -6.55
CA ARG A 17 9.41 34.55 -6.57
C ARG A 17 9.69 33.20 -5.89
N LEU A 18 10.52 32.37 -6.53
CA LEU A 18 10.94 31.08 -5.97
C LEU A 18 11.70 31.29 -4.65
N ARG A 19 11.22 30.70 -3.55
CA ARG A 19 11.83 30.80 -2.21
C ARG A 19 12.39 29.47 -1.71
N ILE A 20 11.70 28.37 -2.00
CA ILE A 20 12.06 27.05 -1.49
C ILE A 20 11.96 26.03 -2.63
N ILE A 21 12.97 25.17 -2.72
CA ILE A 21 12.92 23.93 -3.49
C ILE A 21 12.80 22.81 -2.46
N ALA A 22 11.59 22.31 -2.24
CA ALA A 22 11.29 21.23 -1.32
C ALA A 22 11.57 19.86 -1.97
N GLU A 23 11.85 18.86 -1.16
CA GLU A 23 11.88 17.48 -1.65
C GLU A 23 10.50 17.08 -2.19
N PRO A 24 10.41 16.53 -3.42
CA PRO A 24 9.15 16.11 -3.99
C PRO A 24 8.46 15.07 -3.10
N THR A 25 7.21 15.33 -2.71
CA THR A 25 6.41 14.30 -2.06
C THR A 25 5.89 13.34 -3.12
N THR A 26 6.25 12.07 -3.02
CA THR A 26 5.79 11.02 -3.93
C THR A 26 4.79 10.10 -3.23
N PHE A 27 4.00 9.37 -4.03
CA PHE A 27 3.13 8.32 -3.52
C PHE A 27 3.92 7.28 -2.72
N GLU A 28 5.06 6.83 -3.26
CA GLU A 28 5.95 5.88 -2.60
C GLU A 28 6.40 6.39 -1.23
N TYR A 29 6.86 7.63 -1.16
CA TYR A 29 7.30 8.24 0.08
C TYR A 29 6.19 8.25 1.15
N LEU A 30 4.95 8.60 0.77
CA LEU A 30 3.82 8.60 1.69
C LEU A 30 3.48 7.20 2.18
N VAL A 31 3.40 6.22 1.27
CA VAL A 31 3.08 4.83 1.63
C VAL A 31 4.17 4.25 2.54
N ASP A 32 5.45 4.45 2.20
CA ASP A 32 6.57 4.00 3.02
C ASP A 32 6.50 4.57 4.44
N ARG A 33 6.23 5.88 4.57
CA ARG A 33 6.14 6.53 5.88
C ARG A 33 4.94 6.06 6.69
N ALA A 34 3.81 5.81 6.05
CA ALA A 34 2.59 5.35 6.73
C ALA A 34 2.70 3.88 7.18
N PHE A 35 3.19 2.99 6.31
CA PHE A 35 3.14 1.55 6.55
C PHE A 35 4.34 0.98 7.31
N ASN A 36 5.54 1.54 7.14
CA ASN A 36 6.76 0.91 7.70
C ASN A 36 6.71 0.77 9.22
N GLN A 37 6.31 1.84 9.93
CA GLN A 37 6.26 1.80 11.39
C GLN A 37 5.18 0.82 11.87
N ILE A 38 3.96 0.96 11.35
CA ILE A 38 2.83 0.14 11.78
C ILE A 38 3.12 -1.34 11.52
N ARG A 39 3.63 -1.69 10.34
CA ARG A 39 3.99 -3.08 10.00
C ARG A 39 5.08 -3.65 10.92
N GLN A 40 6.10 -2.87 11.26
CA GLN A 40 7.18 -3.32 12.14
C GLN A 40 6.65 -3.63 13.55
N TYR A 41 5.78 -2.77 14.10
CA TYR A 41 5.15 -3.00 15.41
C TYR A 41 4.06 -4.09 15.37
N ALA A 42 3.34 -4.23 14.26
CA ALA A 42 2.25 -5.17 14.10
C ALA A 42 2.71 -6.61 13.83
N ARG A 43 4.02 -6.86 13.65
CA ARG A 43 4.58 -8.15 13.21
C ARG A 43 4.06 -9.37 13.99
N SER A 44 3.82 -9.22 15.29
CA SER A 44 3.30 -10.27 16.18
C SER A 44 1.83 -10.04 16.60
N ASN A 45 1.10 -9.19 15.88
CA ASN A 45 -0.29 -8.85 16.13
C ASN A 45 -1.12 -9.14 14.87
N THR A 46 -1.87 -10.24 14.92
CA THR A 46 -2.69 -10.75 13.82
C THR A 46 -3.70 -9.72 13.32
N ALA A 47 -4.47 -9.11 14.24
CA ALA A 47 -5.54 -8.18 13.88
C ALA A 47 -5.02 -6.92 13.15
N VAL A 48 -3.89 -6.36 13.62
CA VAL A 48 -3.30 -5.17 12.98
C VAL A 48 -2.68 -5.53 11.64
N THR A 49 -2.02 -6.69 11.55
CA THR A 49 -1.46 -7.22 10.29
C THR A 49 -2.55 -7.37 9.23
N ILE A 50 -3.68 -7.99 9.58
CA ILE A 50 -4.85 -8.13 8.70
C ILE A 50 -5.35 -6.75 8.25
N ARG A 51 -5.50 -5.81 9.17
CA ARG A 51 -6.00 -4.46 8.84
C ARG A 51 -5.08 -3.70 7.88
N LEU A 52 -3.76 -3.91 7.97
CA LEU A 52 -2.82 -3.32 7.02
C LEU A 52 -3.02 -3.87 5.60
N LEU A 53 -3.28 -5.17 5.46
CA LEU A 53 -3.55 -5.80 4.16
C LEU A 53 -4.89 -5.33 3.58
N GLU A 54 -5.93 -5.24 4.40
CA GLU A 54 -7.23 -4.65 4.01
C GLU A 54 -7.08 -3.20 3.53
N ALA A 55 -6.26 -2.41 4.23
CA ALA A 55 -5.98 -1.03 3.82
C ALA A 55 -5.26 -0.97 2.47
N ILE A 56 -4.30 -1.88 2.21
CA ILE A 56 -3.65 -1.99 0.90
C ILE A 56 -4.67 -2.32 -0.18
N ALA A 57 -5.52 -3.33 0.03
CA ALA A 57 -6.57 -3.71 -0.91
C ALA A 57 -7.50 -2.53 -1.24
N LEU A 58 -7.90 -1.76 -0.22
CA LEU A 58 -8.73 -0.58 -0.41
C LEU A 58 -8.01 0.50 -1.23
N ILE A 59 -6.76 0.82 -0.90
CA ILE A 59 -5.99 1.85 -1.62
C ILE A 59 -5.73 1.41 -3.07
N ALA A 60 -5.56 0.10 -3.32
CA ALA A 60 -5.36 -0.44 -4.67
C ALA A 60 -6.49 -0.07 -5.63
N THR A 61 -7.73 0.07 -5.14
CA THR A 61 -8.89 0.51 -5.96
C THR A 61 -8.74 1.94 -6.50
N TYR A 62 -7.86 2.75 -5.89
CA TYR A 62 -7.55 4.12 -6.31
C TYR A 62 -6.15 4.25 -6.93
N ALA A 63 -5.38 3.17 -6.99
CA ALA A 63 -4.06 3.18 -7.62
C ALA A 63 -4.23 3.09 -9.14
N GLU A 64 -3.96 4.19 -9.85
CA GLU A 64 -4.17 4.29 -11.29
C GLU A 64 -2.99 3.70 -12.08
N THR A 65 -1.77 3.81 -11.54
CA THR A 65 -0.53 3.44 -12.26
C THR A 65 0.05 2.11 -11.78
N SER A 66 0.76 1.41 -12.67
CA SER A 66 1.53 0.19 -12.31
C SER A 66 2.59 0.47 -11.25
N THR A 67 3.20 1.66 -11.27
CA THR A 67 4.16 2.09 -10.23
C THR A 67 3.51 2.17 -8.85
N GLN A 68 2.34 2.81 -8.72
CA GLN A 68 1.62 2.86 -7.44
C GLN A 68 1.24 1.47 -6.94
N ARG A 69 0.73 0.61 -7.83
CA ARG A 69 0.41 -0.79 -7.49
C ARG A 69 1.66 -1.56 -7.05
N GLY A 70 2.79 -1.34 -7.72
CA GLY A 70 4.08 -1.95 -7.36
C GLY A 70 4.55 -1.56 -5.96
N VAL A 71 4.39 -0.29 -5.56
CA VAL A 71 4.69 0.14 -4.18
C VAL A 71 3.81 -0.58 -3.17
N LEU A 72 2.49 -0.64 -3.42
CA LEU A 72 1.54 -1.31 -2.53
C LEU A 72 1.82 -2.81 -2.41
N ARG A 73 2.12 -3.48 -3.53
CA ARG A 73 2.54 -4.89 -3.57
C ARG A 73 3.76 -5.15 -2.70
N ARG A 74 4.80 -4.32 -2.85
CA ARG A 74 6.02 -4.42 -2.02
C ARG A 74 5.68 -4.39 -0.52
N HIS A 75 4.74 -3.53 -0.11
CA HIS A 75 4.30 -3.48 1.29
C HIS A 75 3.50 -4.70 1.71
N ALA A 76 2.57 -5.18 0.89
CA ALA A 76 1.82 -6.41 1.17
C ALA A 76 2.76 -7.61 1.41
N GLU A 77 3.76 -7.78 0.53
CA GLU A 77 4.76 -8.83 0.66
C GLU A 77 5.63 -8.68 1.93
N MET A 78 6.02 -7.45 2.28
CA MET A 78 6.74 -7.20 3.52
C MET A 78 5.90 -7.50 4.77
N ILE A 79 4.58 -7.31 4.71
CA ILE A 79 3.65 -7.64 5.79
C ILE A 79 3.55 -9.16 5.94
N GLN A 80 3.31 -9.87 4.83
CA GLN A 80 3.21 -11.33 4.80
C GLN A 80 4.50 -12.01 5.32
N ARG A 81 5.68 -11.58 4.84
CA ARG A 81 6.96 -12.08 5.37
C ARG A 81 7.14 -11.73 6.86
N GLY A 82 6.65 -10.56 7.28
CA GLY A 82 6.69 -10.15 8.68
C GLY A 82 5.89 -11.08 9.57
N SER A 83 4.65 -11.38 9.19
CA SER A 83 3.73 -12.22 9.96
C SER A 83 4.23 -13.66 10.08
N GLN A 84 4.75 -14.24 9.00
CA GLN A 84 5.37 -15.58 9.01
C GLN A 84 6.50 -15.72 10.04
N ASN A 85 7.21 -14.62 10.31
CA ASN A 85 8.29 -14.61 11.30
C ASN A 85 7.85 -14.13 12.69
N GLY A 86 6.63 -13.63 12.86
CA GLY A 86 6.16 -12.97 14.09
C GLY A 86 4.98 -13.62 14.79
N LEU A 87 4.18 -14.39 14.06
CA LEU A 87 3.03 -15.12 14.58
C LEU A 87 3.38 -16.60 14.73
N SER A 88 2.93 -17.21 15.83
CA SER A 88 3.15 -18.62 16.12
C SER A 88 1.93 -19.49 15.86
N GLU A 89 0.72 -18.92 15.94
CA GLU A 89 -0.53 -19.64 15.73
C GLU A 89 -0.80 -19.83 14.23
N LYS A 90 -1.13 -21.06 13.82
CA LYS A 90 -1.32 -21.41 12.41
C LYS A 90 -2.60 -20.84 11.85
N CYS A 91 -3.67 -20.79 12.64
CA CYS A 91 -4.93 -20.16 12.23
C CYS A 91 -4.71 -18.68 11.91
N ASP A 92 -3.99 -17.97 12.76
CA ASP A 92 -3.65 -16.56 12.55
C ASP A 92 -2.81 -16.34 11.27
N LEU A 93 -1.85 -17.23 11.00
CA LEU A 93 -1.07 -17.20 9.77
C LEU A 93 -1.94 -17.45 8.53
N HIS A 94 -2.92 -18.35 8.63
CA HIS A 94 -3.85 -18.63 7.55
C HIS A 94 -4.76 -17.43 7.26
N ASP A 95 -5.30 -16.78 8.29
CA ASP A 95 -6.13 -15.58 8.14
C ASP A 95 -5.35 -14.43 7.49
N VAL A 96 -4.08 -14.25 7.87
CA VAL A 96 -3.19 -13.27 7.25
C VAL A 96 -2.92 -13.62 5.79
N GLU A 97 -2.67 -14.89 5.48
CA GLU A 97 -2.44 -15.35 4.10
C GLU A 97 -3.65 -15.08 3.21
N GLN A 98 -4.87 -15.38 3.69
CA GLN A 98 -6.09 -15.10 2.93
C GLN A 98 -6.20 -13.61 2.60
N ARG A 99 -5.98 -12.74 3.59
CA ARG A 99 -6.04 -11.28 3.39
C ARG A 99 -4.92 -10.75 2.52
N TYR A 100 -3.76 -11.40 2.54
CA TYR A 100 -2.67 -11.09 1.63
C TYR A 100 -3.07 -11.39 0.18
N GLN A 101 -3.66 -12.56 -0.08
CA GLN A 101 -4.12 -12.91 -1.43
C GLN A 101 -5.20 -11.95 -1.93
N GLU A 102 -6.18 -11.60 -1.09
CA GLU A 102 -7.20 -10.58 -1.42
C GLU A 102 -6.55 -9.23 -1.81
N ALA A 103 -5.53 -8.79 -1.08
CA ALA A 103 -4.79 -7.57 -1.39
C ALA A 103 -4.00 -7.67 -2.70
N ILE A 104 -3.38 -8.82 -2.99
CA ILE A 104 -2.66 -9.07 -4.25
C ILE A 104 -3.61 -9.06 -5.44
N THR A 105 -4.76 -9.75 -5.35
CA THR A 105 -5.78 -9.74 -6.40
C THR A 105 -6.30 -8.32 -6.69
N ALA A 106 -6.51 -7.51 -5.64
CA ALA A 106 -6.91 -6.11 -5.82
C ALA A 106 -5.86 -5.25 -6.54
N LEU A 107 -4.59 -5.65 -6.50
CA LEU A 107 -3.48 -4.96 -7.16
C LEU A 107 -3.28 -5.40 -8.63
N ASP A 108 -3.84 -6.55 -9.03
CA ASP A 108 -3.78 -7.10 -10.39
C ASP A 108 -5.19 -7.19 -11.02
N PRO A 109 -5.83 -6.07 -11.37
CA PRO A 109 -7.20 -6.07 -11.87
C PRO A 109 -7.39 -6.77 -13.23
N GLU A 110 -6.31 -7.11 -13.95
CA GLU A 110 -6.39 -7.92 -15.17
C GLU A 110 -6.58 -9.42 -14.89
N GLU A 111 -6.00 -9.96 -13.80
CA GLU A 111 -6.21 -11.36 -13.39
C GLU A 111 -7.60 -11.57 -12.77
N ALA A 112 -8.11 -10.57 -12.04
CA ALA A 112 -9.46 -10.61 -11.49
C ALA A 112 -10.56 -10.78 -12.55
N ASN A 113 -10.31 -10.37 -13.80
CA ASN A 113 -11.27 -10.50 -14.91
C ASN A 113 -11.18 -11.83 -15.68
N LEU A 114 -10.12 -12.62 -15.47
CA LEU A 114 -9.98 -13.94 -16.10
C LEU A 114 -10.77 -15.02 -15.36
N ASP A 115 -10.93 -14.87 -14.04
CA ASP A 115 -11.67 -15.81 -13.19
C ASP A 115 -13.20 -15.74 -13.43
N PHE A 116 -13.74 -14.57 -13.80
CA PHE A 116 -15.16 -14.41 -14.14
C PHE A 116 -15.55 -14.81 -15.57
N ARG A 117 -14.58 -15.08 -16.47
CA ARG A 117 -14.86 -15.43 -17.87
C ARG A 117 -14.90 -16.94 -18.13
N GLN A 118 -14.68 -17.77 -17.12
CA GLN A 118 -14.70 -19.23 -17.21
C GLN A 118 -15.89 -19.89 -16.49
N LEU A 119 -16.89 -19.10 -16.08
CA LEU A 119 -18.20 -19.55 -15.58
C LEU A 119 -19.32 -19.04 -16.50
#